data_AF-A0A1F7RUR0-F1
#
_entry.id   AF-A0A1F7RUR0-F1
#
_cell.length_a   1.000
_cell.length_b   1.000
_cell.length_c   1.000
_cell.angle_alpha   90.00
_cell.angle_beta   90.00
_cell.angle_gamma   90.00
#
_symmetry.space_group_name_H-M   'P 1'
#
loop_
_entity.id
_entity.type
_entity.pdbx_description
1 polymer ?
#
loop_
_entity_poly.entity_id
_entity_poly.type
_entity_poly.pdbx_seq_one_letter_code
_entity_poly.pdbx_strand_id
1 'polypeptide(L)' 'MHPLLKKKVRAALDEILNNSSAGKALRRELEGLSSLRVGQLRIIYRVTSQEYIEIVAIGPRKVIYEETYRLIKKSQKSQV' A
#
# COMPACT_ATOMS: atom_id res chain seq x y z
N MET A 1 8.59 -16.08 -5.44
CA MET A 1 8.29 -15.43 -4.14
C MET A 1 8.45 -16.47 -3.04
N HIS A 2 9.26 -16.22 -2.00
CA HIS A 2 9.50 -17.20 -0.93
C HIS A 2 8.19 -17.52 -0.17
N PRO A 3 7.83 -18.79 0.11
CA PRO A 3 6.53 -19.16 0.70
C PRO A 3 6.19 -18.43 2.00
N LEU A 4 7.19 -18.22 2.88
CA LEU A 4 7.04 -17.47 4.13
C LEU A 4 6.62 -16.01 3.90
N LEU A 5 7.08 -15.39 2.82
CA LEU A 5 6.74 -14.01 2.49
C LEU A 5 5.28 -13.90 2.06
N LYS A 6 4.79 -14.86 1.27
CA LYS A 6 3.38 -14.92 0.84
C LYS A 6 2.45 -15.05 2.05
N LYS A 7 2.83 -15.88 3.04
CA LYS A 7 2.06 -16.02 4.29
C LYS A 7 2.00 -14.71 5.09
N LYS A 8 3.13 -14.00 5.22
CA LYS A 8 3.18 -12.70 5.91
C LYS A 8 2.35 -11.63 5.21
N VAL A 9 2.41 -11.56 3.88
CA VAL A 9 1.60 -10.61 3.10
C VAL A 9 0.11 -10.92 3.27
N ARG A 10 -0.30 -12.20 3.21
CA ARG A 10 -1.70 -12.58 3.44
C ARG A 10 -2.20 -12.14 4.82
N ALA A 11 -1.46 -12.45 5.88
CA ALA A 11 -1.85 -12.05 7.23
C ALA A 11 -1.96 -10.52 7.38
N ALA A 12 -1.08 -9.76 6.70
CA ALA A 12 -1.17 -8.30 6.69
C ALA A 12 -2.38 -7.78 5.90
N LEU A 13 -2.81 -8.47 4.84
CA LEU A 13 -4.06 -8.12 4.14
C LEU A 13 -5.28 -8.39 5.03
N ASP A 14 -5.29 -9.51 5.76
CA ASP A 14 -6.34 -9.82 6.74
C ASP A 14 -6.37 -8.75 7.86
N GLU A 15 -5.21 -8.26 8.29
CA GLU A 15 -5.12 -7.16 9.26
C GLU A 15 -5.74 -5.86 8.72
N ILE A 16 -5.46 -5.49 7.47
CA ILE A 16 -6.05 -4.29 6.84
C ILE A 16 -7.55 -4.45 6.66
N LEU A 17 -8.03 -5.64 6.32
CA LEU A 17 -9.48 -5.94 6.19
C LEU A 17 -10.19 -5.78 7.54
N ASN A 18 -9.59 -6.24 8.63
CA ASN A 18 -10.17 -6.13 9.97
C ASN A 18 -10.03 -4.73 10.58
N ASN A 19 -8.96 -4.02 10.24
CA ASN A 19 -8.70 -2.66 10.70
C ASN A 19 -8.07 -1.84 9.58
N SER A 20 -8.90 -1.05 8.91
CA SER A 20 -8.49 -0.19 7.80
C SER A 20 -7.48 0.91 8.23
N SER A 21 -7.40 1.19 9.53
CA SER A 21 -6.47 2.15 10.15
C SER A 21 -5.18 1.52 10.67
N ALA A 22 -4.90 0.24 10.38
CA ALA A 22 -3.69 -0.45 10.84
C ALA A 22 -2.38 0.16 10.27
N GLY A 23 -2.46 0.77 9.10
CA GLY A 23 -1.34 1.45 8.45
C GLY A 23 -1.10 2.87 8.95
N LYS A 24 0.13 3.37 8.74
CA LYS A 24 0.46 4.77 8.99
C LYS A 24 0.07 5.64 7.80
N ALA A 25 -0.73 6.67 8.04
CA ALA A 25 -1.06 7.66 7.03
C ALA A 25 0.22 8.32 6.46
N LEU A 26 0.29 8.40 5.14
CA LEU A 26 1.34 9.09 4.42
C LEU A 26 0.98 10.57 4.22
N ARG A 27 1.98 11.37 3.84
CA ARG A 27 1.87 12.83 3.73
C ARG A 27 2.45 13.31 2.42
N ARG A 28 2.26 14.60 2.13
CA ARG A 28 2.77 15.28 0.93
C ARG A 28 2.21 14.62 -0.33
N GLU A 29 3.06 14.22 -1.26
CA GLU A 29 2.68 13.68 -2.55
C GLU A 29 1.99 12.30 -2.48
N LEU A 30 1.99 11.67 -1.30
CA LEU A 30 1.34 10.39 -1.03
C LEU A 30 0.19 10.52 -0.01
N GLU A 31 -0.28 11.74 0.24
CA GLU A 31 -1.45 11.98 1.08
C GLU A 31 -2.69 11.22 0.56
N GLY A 32 -3.52 10.73 1.48
CA GLY A 32 -4.63 9.83 1.17
C GLY A 32 -4.25 8.34 1.05
N LEU A 33 -2.96 8.00 1.21
CA LEU A 33 -2.49 6.62 1.30
C LEU A 33 -2.03 6.28 2.72
N SER A 34 -2.01 4.98 3.01
CA SER A 34 -1.50 4.39 4.25
C SER A 34 -0.41 3.36 3.96
N SER A 35 0.51 3.19 4.91
CA SER A 35 1.61 2.23 4.82
C SER A 35 1.61 1.26 6.00
N LEU A 36 1.47 -0.04 5.72
CA LEU A 36 1.59 -1.12 6.70
C LEU A 36 2.94 -1.85 6.54
N ARG A 37 3.65 -2.11 7.64
CA ARG A 37 4.94 -2.83 7.62
C ARG A 37 4.71 -4.34 7.66
N VAL A 38 5.33 -5.06 6.73
CA VAL A 38 5.27 -6.53 6.66
C VAL A 38 6.70 -7.09 6.60
N GLY A 39 7.33 -7.24 7.77
CA GLY A 39 8.75 -7.56 7.87
C GLY A 39 9.63 -6.49 7.22
N GLN A 40 10.26 -6.86 6.10
CA GLN A 40 11.12 -5.97 5.28
C GLN A 40 10.35 -5.22 4.19
N LEU A 41 9.10 -5.63 3.91
CA LEU A 41 8.23 -4.98 2.93
C LEU A 41 7.29 -3.98 3.58
N ARG A 42 6.67 -3.16 2.74
CA ARG A 42 5.51 -2.34 3.06
C ARG A 42 4.42 -2.59 2.04
N ILE A 43 3.18 -2.59 2.52
CA ILE A 43 1.97 -2.51 1.71
C ILE A 43 1.52 -1.05 1.73
N ILE A 44 1.37 -0.45 0.56
CA ILE A 44 0.77 0.87 0.38
C ILE A 44 -0.65 0.68 -0.10
N TYR A 45 -1.60 1.26 0.61
CA TYR A 45 -3.03 1.07 0.34
C TYR A 45 -3.84 2.34 0.63
N ARG A 46 -5.08 2.38 0.17
CA ARG A 46 -6.07 3.39 0.57
C ARG A 46 -7.43 2.75 0.80
N VAL A 47 -8.23 3.38 1.63
CA VAL A 47 -9.64 3.02 1.86
C VAL A 47 -10.48 3.91 0.96
N THR A 48 -11.31 3.30 0.12
CA THR A 48 -12.21 4.02 -0.77
C THR A 48 -13.53 4.36 -0.07
N SER A 49 -14.31 5.28 -0.63
CA SER A 49 -15.63 5.63 -0.13
C SER A 49 -16.66 4.49 -0.24
N GLN A 50 -16.40 3.47 -1.08
CA GLN A 50 -17.24 2.28 -1.20
C GLN A 50 -16.75 1.11 -0.31
N GLU A 51 -16.03 1.41 0.78
CA GLU A 51 -15.49 0.43 1.74
C GLU A 51 -14.51 -0.60 1.15
N TYR A 52 -14.04 -0.42 -0.09
CA TYR A 52 -12.98 -1.24 -0.65
C TYR A 52 -11.60 -0.75 -0.22
N ILE A 53 -10.71 -1.70 0.06
CA ILE A 53 -9.27 -1.44 0.23
C ILE A 53 -8.58 -1.63 -1.11
N GLU A 54 -7.98 -0.55 -1.62
CA GLU A 54 -7.16 -0.60 -2.81
C GLU A 54 -5.69 -0.74 -2.43
N ILE A 55 -5.05 -1.81 -2.90
CA ILE A 55 -3.60 -2.00 -2.75
C ILE A 55 -2.89 -1.33 -3.92
N VAL A 56 -2.11 -0.30 -3.63
CA VAL A 56 -1.40 0.49 -4.64
C VAL A 56 -0.05 -0.14 -4.97
N ALA A 57 0.70 -0.59 -3.96
CA ALA A 57 2.01 -1.19 -4.15
C ALA A 57 2.44 -2.06 -2.96
N ILE A 58 3.29 -3.06 -3.21
CA ILE A 58 3.94 -3.88 -2.17
C ILE A 58 5.43 -3.99 -2.49
N GLY A 59 6.29 -3.59 -1.57
CA GLY A 59 7.74 -3.62 -1.83
C GLY A 59 8.61 -3.16 -0.67
N PRO A 60 9.94 -3.21 -0.82
CA PRO A 60 10.89 -2.87 0.23
C PRO A 60 10.90 -1.36 0.53
N ARG A 61 11.18 -0.99 1.79
CA ARG A 61 11.14 0.42 2.26
C ARG A 61 11.90 1.38 1.37
N LYS A 62 13.05 0.94 0.85
CA LYS A 62 14.02 1.79 0.15
C LYS A 62 13.44 2.43 -1.12
N VAL A 63 12.55 1.74 -1.82
CA VAL A 63 12.06 2.17 -3.15
C VAL A 63 10.54 2.36 -3.21
N ILE A 64 9.79 1.73 -2.31
CA ILE A 64 8.33 1.63 -2.42
C ILE A 64 7.62 2.99 -2.50
N TYR A 65 8.12 4.03 -1.81
CA TYR A 65 7.48 5.34 -1.83
C TYR A 65 7.67 6.05 -3.18
N GLU A 66 8.88 5.98 -3.73
CA GLU A 66 9.19 6.56 -5.03
C GLU A 66 8.46 5.83 -6.16
N GLU A 67 8.44 4.49 -6.11
CA GLU A 67 7.69 3.66 -7.06
C GLU A 67 6.19 3.97 -7.00
N THR A 68 5.62 4.07 -5.79
CA THR A 68 4.22 4.45 -5.59
C THR A 68 3.91 5.81 -6.19
N TYR A 69 4.77 6.80 -5.95
CA TYR A 69 4.61 8.14 -6.51
C TYR A 69 4.60 8.12 -8.04
N ARG A 70 5.54 7.38 -8.65
CA ARG A 70 5.62 7.21 -10.11
C ARG A 70 4.37 6.53 -10.68
N LEU A 71 3.85 5.51 -10.00
CA LEU A 71 2.62 4.81 -10.38
C LEU A 71 1.42 5.77 -10.39
N ILE A 72 1.24 6.53 -9.31
CA ILE A 72 0.12 7.49 -9.18
C ILE A 72 0.21 8.59 -10.24
N LYS A 73 1.40 9.17 -10.43
CA LYS A 73 1.66 10.17 -11.48
C LYS A 73 1.33 9.64 -12.88
N LYS A 74 1.65 8.37 -13.17
CA LYS A 74 1.37 7.74 -14.45
C LYS A 74 -0.14 7.56 -14.65
N SER A 75 -0.85 7.05 -13.64
CA SER A 75 -2.30 6.86 -13.70
C SER A 75 -3.06 8.17 -13.91
N GLN A 76 -2.60 9.28 -13.31
CA GLN A 76 -3.17 10.60 -13.52
C GLN A 76 -3.00 11.12 -14.96
N LYS A 77 -1.85 10.85 -15.60
CA LYS A 77 -1.58 11.27 -16.98
C LYS A 77 -2.38 10.51 -18.02
N SER A 78 -2.81 9.29 -17.71
CA SER A 78 -3.61 8.46 -18.62
C SER A 78 -5.10 8.80 -18.61
N GLN A 79 -5.55 9.72 -17.75
CA GLN A 79 -6.93 10.19 -17.66
C GLN A 79 -7.16 11.57 -18.32
N VAL A 80 -6.15 12.11 -19.01
CA VAL A 80 -6.19 13.38 -19.77
C VAL A 80 -5.91 13.08 -21.23
#